data_AF-A0A093J2D7-F1
#
_entry.id   AF-A0A093J2D7-F1
#
_cell.length_a   1.000
_cell.length_b   1.000
_cell.length_c   1.000
_cell.angle_alpha   90.00
_cell.angle_beta   90.00
_cell.angle_gamma   90.00
#
_symmetry.space_group_name_H-M   'P 1'
#
loop_
_entity.id
_entity.type
_entity.pdbx_description
1 polymer ?
#
loop_
_entity_poly.entity_id
_entity_poly.type
_entity_poly.pdbx_seq_one_letter_code
_entity_poly.pdbx_strand_id
1 'polypeptide(L)'
;DEKEKFEPTVFRDTIVQGLNEAGSDLEAIAKFLDAAGSRLDYRRYADTLFDILVAGSMLAPGGTRIDDNDKTKMTNHCVFFADEDHDAIRNYAQVFNKLIRRYKYLEKAFEDEIKKLLLFLKAFTETEQTKLAMLSGILLANGTLPATILTSLFTDNIVKEGIAASFAVKLFKAWMAEKDANSVTSALRKANLDKRLLELFPANRQNVDHFAKYFTEAGLKELSDFLRVQQSLGTRKELQK
;
A
#
# COMPACT_ATOMS: atom_id res chain seq x y z
N ASP A 1 28.36 15.80 12.44
CA ASP A 1 27.52 14.59 12.37
C ASP A 1 27.74 13.85 11.06
N GLU A 2 28.81 13.07 11.03
CA GLU A 2 29.05 12.11 9.96
C GLU A 2 28.16 10.90 10.21
N LYS A 3 26.98 10.86 9.56
CA LYS A 3 26.26 9.60 9.42
C LYS A 3 27.16 8.63 8.64
N GLU A 4 27.42 7.45 9.19
CA GLU A 4 28.23 6.43 8.52
C GLU A 4 27.64 6.12 7.13
N LYS A 5 28.48 6.20 6.10
CA LYS A 5 28.10 5.84 4.74
C LYS A 5 28.06 4.32 4.62
N PHE A 6 26.88 3.73 4.83
CA PHE A 6 26.69 2.30 4.62
C PHE A 6 26.64 1.93 3.12
N GLU A 7 26.89 0.67 2.77
CA GLU A 7 26.36 0.13 1.52
C GLU A 7 24.92 -0.35 1.74
N PRO A 8 24.05 -0.40 0.71
CA PRO A 8 22.66 -0.84 0.87
C PRO A 8 22.52 -2.20 1.56
N THR A 9 23.48 -3.10 1.34
CA THR A 9 23.58 -4.42 1.98
C THR A 9 23.84 -4.32 3.47
N VAL A 10 24.79 -3.48 3.91
CA VAL A 10 25.10 -3.28 5.34
C VAL A 10 23.93 -2.61 6.07
N PHE A 11 23.26 -1.66 5.40
CA PHE A 11 22.04 -1.05 5.91
C PHE A 11 20.94 -2.12 6.11
N ARG A 12 20.69 -2.95 5.08
CA ARG A 12 19.75 -4.07 5.17
C ARG A 12 20.08 -4.98 6.35
N ASP A 13 21.32 -5.44 6.45
CA ASP A 13 21.73 -6.41 7.47
C ASP A 13 21.49 -5.86 8.88
N THR A 14 21.77 -4.58 9.10
CA THR A 14 21.49 -3.89 10.37
C THR A 14 19.99 -3.83 10.68
N ILE A 15 19.15 -3.48 9.70
CA ILE A 15 17.69 -3.41 9.89
C ILE A 15 17.12 -4.81 10.15
N VAL A 16 17.48 -5.79 9.32
CA VAL A 16 17.01 -7.18 9.44
C VAL A 16 17.39 -7.76 10.80
N GLN A 17 18.63 -7.57 11.24
CA GLN A 17 19.07 -8.02 12.56
C GLN A 17 18.21 -7.41 13.68
N GLY A 18 18.02 -6.09 13.69
CA GLY A 18 17.23 -5.44 14.75
C GLY A 18 15.75 -5.83 14.74
N LEU A 19 15.16 -6.09 13.57
CA LEU A 19 13.80 -6.61 13.47
C LEU A 19 13.71 -8.05 14.02
N ASN A 20 14.69 -8.90 13.73
CA ASN A 20 14.77 -10.26 14.25
C ASN A 20 15.01 -10.30 15.77
N GLU A 21 15.78 -9.36 16.32
CA GLU A 21 15.97 -9.21 17.76
C GLU A 21 14.70 -8.70 18.47
N ALA A 22 13.93 -7.80 17.84
CA ALA A 22 12.65 -7.32 18.36
C ALA A 22 11.55 -8.39 18.31
N GLY A 23 11.63 -9.34 17.38
CA GLY A 23 10.67 -10.42 17.24
C GLY A 23 9.29 -9.92 16.79
N SER A 24 8.23 -10.56 17.29
CA SER A 24 6.83 -10.19 16.96
C SER A 24 6.29 -9.00 17.78
N ASP A 25 7.09 -8.41 18.67
CA ASP A 25 6.68 -7.22 19.43
C ASP A 25 6.79 -5.96 18.56
N LEU A 26 5.65 -5.51 18.03
CA LEU A 26 5.57 -4.32 17.17
C LEU A 26 5.94 -3.01 17.90
N GLU A 27 5.83 -2.97 19.22
CA GLU A 27 6.32 -1.82 20.01
C GLU A 27 7.84 -1.84 20.10
N ALA A 28 8.44 -3.02 20.26
CA ALA A 28 9.90 -3.19 20.21
C ALA A 28 10.44 -2.84 18.81
N ILE A 29 9.76 -3.27 17.74
CA ILE A 29 10.11 -2.87 16.36
C ILE A 29 10.06 -1.35 16.19
N ALA A 30 8.97 -0.70 16.64
CA ALA A 30 8.84 0.75 16.51
C ALA A 30 9.95 1.50 17.29
N LYS A 31 10.29 1.04 18.50
CA LYS A 31 11.39 1.59 19.31
C LYS A 31 12.75 1.39 18.64
N PHE A 32 13.00 0.21 18.08
CA PHE A 32 14.22 -0.08 17.33
C PHE A 32 14.36 0.88 16.14
N LEU A 33 13.31 1.03 15.33
CA LEU A 33 13.32 1.91 14.16
C LEU A 33 13.50 3.40 14.54
N ASP A 34 12.92 3.85 15.65
CA ASP A 34 13.19 5.20 16.16
C ASP A 34 14.65 5.37 16.57
N ALA A 35 15.20 4.44 17.36
CA ALA A 35 16.59 4.51 17.80
C ALA A 35 17.58 4.42 16.61
N ALA A 36 17.35 3.49 15.68
CA ALA A 36 18.21 3.23 14.54
C ALA A 36 18.23 4.40 13.55
N GLY A 37 17.11 5.09 13.31
CA GLY A 37 17.04 6.24 12.40
C GLY A 37 17.88 7.46 12.81
N SER A 38 18.30 7.52 14.08
CA SER A 38 19.25 8.55 14.56
C SER A 38 20.69 8.28 14.09
N ARG A 39 21.03 7.01 13.83
CA ARG A 39 22.37 6.55 13.45
C ARG A 39 22.47 6.22 11.96
N LEU A 40 21.42 5.60 11.42
CA LEU A 40 21.35 5.17 10.03
C LEU A 40 20.78 6.30 9.13
N ASP A 41 21.19 6.29 7.86
CA ASP A 41 20.68 7.26 6.89
C ASP A 41 19.41 6.74 6.17
N TYR A 42 18.27 6.80 6.85
CA TYR A 42 16.99 6.39 6.27
C TYR A 42 16.63 7.13 5.00
N ARG A 43 17.08 8.38 4.82
CA ARG A 43 16.78 9.13 3.58
C ARG A 43 17.47 8.47 2.38
N ARG A 44 18.71 8.03 2.56
CA ARG A 44 19.50 7.42 1.49
C ARG A 44 19.06 6.00 1.16
N TYR A 45 18.60 5.25 2.16
CA TYR A 45 18.18 3.84 1.99
C TYR A 45 16.68 3.64 2.19
N ALA A 46 15.87 4.65 1.86
CA ALA A 46 14.42 4.61 2.11
C ALA A 46 13.76 3.43 1.40
N ASP A 47 14.10 3.20 0.12
CA ASP A 47 13.59 2.08 -0.68
C ASP A 47 13.92 0.74 0.01
N THR A 48 15.19 0.55 0.40
CA THR A 48 15.63 -0.66 1.13
C THR A 48 14.90 -0.83 2.46
N LEU A 49 14.72 0.25 3.22
CA LEU A 49 14.02 0.23 4.50
C LEU A 49 12.58 -0.28 4.31
N PHE A 50 11.86 0.29 3.35
CA PHE A 50 10.46 -0.05 3.12
C PHE A 50 10.27 -1.40 2.42
N ASP A 51 11.17 -1.81 1.53
CA ASP A 51 11.23 -3.17 1.01
C ASP A 51 11.30 -4.19 2.17
N ILE A 52 12.18 -3.97 3.15
CA ILE A 52 12.32 -4.87 4.31
C ILE A 52 11.07 -4.84 5.19
N LEU A 53 10.53 -3.67 5.51
CA LEU A 53 9.35 -3.55 6.39
C LEU A 53 8.09 -4.15 5.77
N VAL A 54 7.96 -4.15 4.45
CA VAL A 54 6.80 -4.73 3.75
C VAL A 54 7.04 -6.20 3.40
N ALA A 55 8.14 -6.51 2.70
CA ALA A 55 8.38 -7.81 2.09
C ALA A 55 9.37 -8.71 2.85
N GLY A 56 10.07 -8.18 3.87
CA GLY A 56 11.01 -8.90 4.71
C GLY A 56 12.43 -8.96 4.18
N SER A 57 12.68 -8.43 2.99
CA SER A 57 14.00 -8.40 2.35
C SER A 57 14.04 -7.30 1.28
N MET A 58 15.21 -7.07 0.68
CA MET A 58 15.34 -6.19 -0.49
C MET A 58 14.59 -6.77 -1.70
N LEU A 59 13.99 -5.88 -2.50
CA LEU A 59 13.37 -6.25 -3.76
C LEU A 59 14.27 -5.89 -4.95
N ALA A 60 14.30 -6.77 -5.94
CA ALA A 60 14.91 -6.50 -7.23
C ALA A 60 14.04 -5.51 -8.02
N PRO A 61 14.60 -4.85 -9.05
CA PRO A 61 13.79 -4.13 -10.03
C PRO A 61 12.71 -5.05 -10.60
N GLY A 62 11.43 -4.71 -10.40
CA GLY A 62 10.29 -5.56 -10.78
C GLY A 62 9.52 -6.19 -9.61
N GLY A 63 9.97 -6.00 -8.37
CA GLY A 63 9.22 -6.38 -7.16
C GLY A 63 9.45 -7.81 -6.67
N THR A 64 10.31 -8.60 -7.33
CA THR A 64 10.69 -9.93 -6.84
C THR A 64 11.68 -9.81 -5.69
N ARG A 65 11.52 -10.64 -4.64
CA ARG A 65 12.52 -10.71 -3.56
C ARG A 65 13.89 -11.11 -4.12
N ILE A 66 14.94 -10.46 -3.63
CA ILE A 66 16.31 -10.92 -3.88
C ILE A 66 16.54 -12.14 -3.00
N ASP A 67 16.62 -13.32 -3.63
CA ASP A 67 16.89 -14.58 -2.95
C ASP A 67 18.39 -14.90 -3.02
N ASP A 68 19.10 -14.58 -1.95
CA ASP A 68 20.52 -14.92 -1.78
C ASP A 68 20.72 -16.30 -1.13
N ASN A 69 19.65 -17.09 -0.89
CA ASN A 69 19.63 -18.31 -0.06
C ASN A 69 20.17 -18.13 1.38
N ASP A 70 20.38 -16.89 1.80
CA ASP A 70 20.92 -16.53 3.11
C ASP A 70 19.82 -15.97 4.00
N LYS A 71 19.33 -16.81 4.92
CA LYS A 71 18.25 -16.44 5.84
C LYS A 71 18.61 -15.31 6.79
N THR A 72 19.90 -15.00 6.95
CA THR A 72 20.34 -13.86 7.78
C THR A 72 20.03 -12.50 7.14
N LYS A 73 19.74 -12.48 5.83
CA LYS A 73 19.41 -11.28 5.05
C LYS A 73 17.92 -11.02 4.93
N MET A 74 17.09 -11.76 5.66
CA MET A 74 15.64 -11.61 5.67
C MET A 74 15.05 -11.66 7.08
N THR A 75 13.85 -11.12 7.21
CA THR A 75 13.04 -11.17 8.44
C THR A 75 11.62 -11.62 8.13
N ASN A 76 11.01 -12.32 9.08
CA ASN A 76 9.59 -12.63 9.07
C ASN A 76 8.78 -11.58 9.85
N HIS A 77 9.42 -10.56 10.42
CA HIS A 77 8.78 -9.49 11.18
C HIS A 77 8.47 -8.30 10.26
N CYS A 78 7.66 -8.58 9.24
CA CYS A 78 7.23 -7.62 8.23
C CYS A 78 5.79 -7.90 7.80
N VAL A 79 5.22 -7.01 6.99
CA VAL A 79 3.80 -7.07 6.60
C VAL A 79 3.45 -8.37 5.87
N PHE A 80 4.29 -8.83 4.95
CA PHE A 80 3.97 -10.02 4.14
C PHE A 80 3.95 -11.32 4.94
N PHE A 81 4.62 -11.35 6.10
CA PHE A 81 4.63 -12.49 7.02
C PHE A 81 3.68 -12.32 8.22
N ALA A 82 2.99 -11.18 8.34
CA ALA A 82 1.93 -10.98 9.32
C ALA A 82 0.75 -11.93 9.09
N ASP A 83 -0.09 -12.13 10.10
CA ASP A 83 -1.36 -12.82 9.90
C ASP A 83 -2.27 -12.02 8.93
N GLU A 84 -3.02 -12.72 8.10
CA GLU A 84 -3.95 -12.11 7.12
C GLU A 84 -5.26 -11.71 7.81
N ASP A 85 -5.15 -10.89 8.86
CA ASP A 85 -6.28 -10.34 9.60
C ASP A 85 -6.14 -8.82 9.78
N HIS A 86 -7.28 -8.17 10.01
CA HIS A 86 -7.34 -6.71 10.00
C HIS A 86 -6.55 -6.09 11.17
N ASP A 87 -6.59 -6.71 12.36
CA ASP A 87 -5.93 -6.19 13.55
C ASP A 87 -4.40 -6.32 13.45
N ALA A 88 -3.88 -7.45 12.96
CA ALA A 88 -2.46 -7.63 12.72
C ALA A 88 -1.91 -6.60 11.73
N ILE A 89 -2.58 -6.41 10.59
CA ILE A 89 -2.16 -5.44 9.58
C ILE A 89 -2.32 -3.99 10.10
N ARG A 90 -3.35 -3.71 10.90
CA ARG A 90 -3.51 -2.40 11.56
C ARG A 90 -2.34 -2.12 12.50
N ASN A 91 -1.88 -3.11 13.26
CA ASN A 91 -0.73 -2.92 14.15
C ASN A 91 0.56 -2.64 13.37
N TYR A 92 0.79 -3.31 12.24
CA TYR A 92 1.90 -2.95 11.33
C TYR A 92 1.73 -1.52 10.78
N ALA A 93 0.53 -1.11 10.38
CA ALA A 93 0.27 0.26 9.93
C ALA A 93 0.63 1.30 11.01
N GLN A 94 0.46 0.99 12.30
CA GLN A 94 0.89 1.86 13.40
C GLN A 94 2.41 2.03 13.45
N VAL A 95 3.19 0.99 13.13
CA VAL A 95 4.67 1.09 13.03
C VAL A 95 5.05 2.11 11.95
N PHE A 96 4.45 2.01 10.75
CA PHE A 96 4.67 3.00 9.68
C PHE A 96 4.24 4.40 10.11
N ASN A 97 3.08 4.55 10.76
CA ASN A 97 2.60 5.85 11.24
C ASN A 97 3.57 6.50 12.22
N LYS A 98 4.10 5.72 13.19
CA LYS A 98 5.11 6.20 14.15
C LYS A 98 6.40 6.61 13.42
N LEU A 99 6.88 5.76 12.51
CA LEU A 99 8.09 6.01 11.74
C LEU A 99 7.98 7.28 10.88
N ILE A 100 6.91 7.42 10.10
CA ILE A 100 6.70 8.59 9.22
C ILE A 100 6.45 9.87 10.05
N ARG A 101 5.72 9.79 11.17
CA ARG A 101 5.54 10.94 12.07
C ARG A 101 6.87 11.43 12.64
N ARG A 102 7.76 10.49 13.01
CA ARG A 102 9.07 10.80 13.58
C ARG A 102 10.06 11.30 12.53
N TYR A 103 10.10 10.65 11.38
CA TYR A 103 11.00 10.93 10.27
C TYR A 103 10.22 11.44 9.07
N LYS A 104 9.61 12.62 9.22
CA LYS A 104 8.69 13.20 8.23
C LYS A 104 9.27 13.32 6.81
N TYR A 105 10.59 13.45 6.70
CA TYR A 105 11.28 13.46 5.40
C TYR A 105 11.17 12.14 4.62
N LEU A 106 10.74 11.04 5.25
CA LEU A 106 10.50 9.76 4.59
C LEU A 106 9.13 9.67 3.93
N GLU A 107 8.20 10.58 4.23
CA GLU A 107 6.83 10.52 3.72
C GLU A 107 6.78 10.39 2.20
N LYS A 108 7.58 11.17 1.47
CA LYS A 108 7.59 11.10 0.01
C LYS A 108 8.16 9.78 -0.50
N ALA A 109 9.27 9.32 0.07
CA ALA A 109 9.86 8.04 -0.30
C ALA A 109 8.91 6.87 0.01
N PHE A 110 8.16 6.95 1.12
CA PHE A 110 7.15 5.94 1.46
C PHE A 110 5.99 5.91 0.46
N GLU A 111 5.49 7.08 0.05
CA GLU A 111 4.47 7.18 -1.00
C GLU A 111 4.95 6.57 -2.32
N ASP A 112 6.18 6.90 -2.73
CA ASP A 112 6.77 6.41 -3.98
C ASP A 112 7.02 4.90 -3.91
N GLU A 113 7.45 4.39 -2.77
CA GLU A 113 7.63 2.95 -2.55
C GLU A 113 6.31 2.20 -2.63
N ILE A 114 5.26 2.66 -1.96
CA ILE A 114 3.95 2.01 -2.04
C ILE A 114 3.44 2.03 -3.48
N LYS A 115 3.61 3.14 -4.22
CA LYS A 115 3.28 3.19 -5.66
C LYS A 115 4.05 2.15 -6.46
N LYS A 116 5.34 1.96 -6.18
CA LYS A 116 6.20 0.95 -6.81
C LYS A 116 5.68 -0.46 -6.54
N LEU A 117 5.37 -0.78 -5.28
CA LEU A 117 4.80 -2.07 -4.89
C LEU A 117 3.46 -2.35 -5.59
N LEU A 118 2.59 -1.34 -5.70
CA LEU A 118 1.31 -1.46 -6.42
C LEU A 118 1.48 -1.70 -7.93
N LEU A 119 2.55 -1.21 -8.55
CA LEU A 119 2.86 -1.50 -9.97
C LEU A 119 3.31 -2.96 -10.18
N PHE A 120 3.90 -3.56 -9.15
CA PHE A 120 4.49 -4.90 -9.20
C PHE A 120 3.64 -5.98 -8.52
N LEU A 121 2.33 -5.77 -8.36
CA LEU A 121 1.44 -6.74 -7.71
C LEU A 121 1.54 -8.16 -8.28
N LYS A 122 1.84 -8.31 -9.59
CA LYS A 122 2.07 -9.60 -10.24
C LYS A 122 3.23 -10.41 -9.67
N ALA A 123 4.22 -9.76 -9.06
CA ALA A 123 5.36 -10.42 -8.43
C ALA A 123 5.01 -11.01 -7.05
N PHE A 124 3.84 -10.66 -6.49
CA PHE A 124 3.41 -11.08 -5.17
C PHE A 124 2.34 -12.16 -5.25
N THR A 125 2.35 -13.05 -4.26
CA THR A 125 1.31 -14.06 -4.05
C THR A 125 -0.03 -13.40 -3.70
N GLU A 126 -1.14 -14.14 -3.83
CA GLU A 126 -2.47 -13.59 -3.51
C GLU A 126 -2.59 -13.14 -2.04
N THR A 127 -1.98 -13.88 -1.11
CA THR A 127 -1.91 -13.53 0.31
C THR A 127 -1.14 -12.23 0.53
N GLU A 128 0.01 -12.05 -0.13
CA GLU A 128 0.80 -10.82 -0.03
C GLU A 128 0.07 -9.61 -0.64
N GLN A 129 -0.58 -9.81 -1.80
CA GLN A 129 -1.44 -8.79 -2.40
C GLN A 129 -2.57 -8.39 -1.45
N THR A 130 -3.16 -9.36 -0.73
CA THR A 130 -4.24 -9.10 0.22
C THR A 130 -3.74 -8.30 1.43
N LYS A 131 -2.62 -8.68 2.03
CA LYS A 131 -2.00 -7.93 3.14
C LYS A 131 -1.57 -6.52 2.71
N LEU A 132 -1.03 -6.35 1.50
CA LEU A 132 -0.68 -5.04 0.95
C LEU A 132 -1.92 -4.18 0.69
N ALA A 133 -3.02 -4.77 0.21
CA ALA A 133 -4.29 -4.07 0.03
C ALA A 133 -4.85 -3.59 1.37
N MET A 134 -4.82 -4.46 2.39
CA MET A 134 -5.24 -4.12 3.75
C MET A 134 -4.40 -2.99 4.34
N LEU A 135 -3.08 -3.10 4.26
CA LEU A 135 -2.14 -2.08 4.73
C LEU A 135 -2.41 -0.74 4.04
N SER A 136 -2.49 -0.75 2.71
CA SER A 136 -2.74 0.45 1.91
C SER A 136 -4.07 1.10 2.29
N GLY A 137 -5.14 0.32 2.46
CA GLY A 137 -6.45 0.80 2.88
C GLY A 137 -6.42 1.48 4.24
N ILE A 138 -5.72 0.88 5.22
CA ILE A 138 -5.58 1.45 6.57
C ILE A 138 -4.75 2.73 6.56
N LEU A 139 -3.65 2.77 5.80
CA LEU A 139 -2.79 3.96 5.70
C LEU A 139 -3.48 5.12 4.97
N LEU A 140 -4.29 4.82 3.96
CA LEU A 140 -5.16 5.79 3.28
C LEU A 140 -6.23 6.35 4.22
N ALA A 141 -6.89 5.47 4.98
CA ALA A 141 -7.92 5.86 5.95
C ALA A 141 -7.41 6.79 7.05
N ASN A 142 -6.16 6.57 7.46
CA ASN A 142 -5.48 7.38 8.47
C ASN A 142 -4.80 8.63 7.90
N GLY A 143 -4.78 8.80 6.58
CA GLY A 143 -4.17 9.95 5.91
C GLY A 143 -2.63 9.92 5.86
N THR A 144 -2.01 8.78 6.17
CA THR A 144 -0.56 8.57 6.05
C THR A 144 -0.12 8.46 4.60
N LEU A 145 -1.00 7.92 3.75
CA LEU A 145 -0.82 7.90 2.30
C LEU A 145 -1.92 8.71 1.61
N PRO A 146 -1.60 9.44 0.54
CA PRO A 146 -2.61 10.10 -0.29
C PRO A 146 -3.26 9.11 -1.26
N ALA A 147 -4.52 9.35 -1.63
CA ALA A 147 -5.24 8.51 -2.60
C ALA A 147 -4.56 8.45 -3.99
N THR A 148 -3.66 9.38 -4.31
CA THR A 148 -2.89 9.38 -5.56
C THR A 148 -2.01 8.15 -5.74
N ILE A 149 -1.73 7.35 -4.70
CA ILE A 149 -1.05 6.04 -4.87
C ILE A 149 -1.86 5.06 -5.72
N LEU A 150 -3.20 5.19 -5.74
CA LEU A 150 -4.09 4.28 -6.44
C LEU A 150 -3.95 4.37 -7.97
N THR A 151 -3.29 5.42 -8.50
CA THR A 151 -3.03 5.52 -9.93
C THR A 151 -2.21 4.36 -10.47
N SER A 152 -1.37 3.74 -9.63
CA SER A 152 -0.60 2.54 -10.00
C SER A 152 -1.51 1.37 -10.38
N LEU A 153 -2.72 1.29 -9.83
CA LEU A 153 -3.68 0.22 -10.10
C LEU A 153 -4.27 0.26 -11.52
N PHE A 154 -4.13 1.37 -12.25
CA PHE A 154 -4.67 1.54 -13.61
C PHE A 154 -3.69 1.06 -14.70
N THR A 155 -2.66 0.31 -14.33
CA THR A 155 -1.65 -0.16 -15.28
C THR A 155 -2.16 -1.39 -16.04
N ASP A 156 -2.02 -1.37 -17.36
CA ASP A 156 -2.54 -2.39 -18.29
C ASP A 156 -2.27 -3.84 -17.88
N ASN A 157 -1.08 -4.14 -17.36
CA ASN A 157 -0.65 -5.50 -17.02
C ASN A 157 -1.50 -6.13 -15.89
N ILE A 158 -1.74 -5.40 -14.80
CA ILE A 158 -2.53 -5.85 -13.65
C ILE A 158 -4.03 -5.70 -13.88
N VAL A 159 -4.44 -4.76 -14.75
CA VAL A 159 -5.84 -4.57 -15.13
C VAL A 159 -6.32 -5.74 -16.00
N LYS A 160 -5.54 -6.14 -17.01
CA LYS A 160 -5.89 -7.26 -17.91
C LYS A 160 -6.04 -8.59 -17.17
N GLU A 161 -5.28 -8.80 -16.10
CA GLU A 161 -5.33 -10.02 -15.27
C GLU A 161 -6.38 -9.96 -14.15
N GLY A 162 -7.10 -8.84 -14.01
CA GLY A 162 -8.11 -8.67 -12.95
C GLY A 162 -7.53 -8.46 -11.55
N ILE A 163 -6.21 -8.39 -11.42
CA ILE A 163 -5.50 -8.15 -10.15
C ILE A 163 -5.88 -6.76 -9.60
N ALA A 164 -5.92 -5.74 -10.47
CA ALA A 164 -6.26 -4.37 -10.06
C ALA A 164 -7.64 -4.28 -9.38
N ALA A 165 -8.68 -4.87 -9.97
CA ALA A 165 -10.03 -4.87 -9.42
C ALA A 165 -10.13 -5.68 -8.11
N SER A 166 -9.51 -6.87 -8.07
CA SER A 166 -9.47 -7.71 -6.86
C SER A 166 -8.76 -7.01 -5.70
N PHE A 167 -7.61 -6.39 -5.97
CA PHE A 167 -6.85 -5.61 -5.01
C PHE A 167 -7.65 -4.41 -4.49
N ALA A 168 -8.28 -3.65 -5.40
CA ALA A 168 -9.08 -2.47 -5.04
C ALA A 168 -10.24 -2.83 -4.09
N VAL A 169 -10.92 -3.96 -4.33
CA VAL A 169 -11.98 -4.46 -3.41
C VAL A 169 -11.43 -4.67 -2.00
N LYS A 170 -10.31 -5.40 -1.87
CA LYS A 170 -9.68 -5.70 -0.57
C LYS A 170 -9.25 -4.41 0.14
N LEU A 171 -8.67 -3.47 -0.61
CA LEU A 171 -8.23 -2.17 -0.11
C LEU A 171 -9.39 -1.33 0.41
N PHE A 172 -10.46 -1.19 -0.38
CA PHE A 172 -11.61 -0.37 0.03
C PHE A 172 -12.37 -0.98 1.21
N LYS A 173 -12.44 -2.31 1.31
CA LYS A 173 -12.95 -2.97 2.51
C LYS A 173 -12.13 -2.61 3.75
N ALA A 174 -10.80 -2.70 3.65
CA ALA A 174 -9.93 -2.35 4.77
C ALA A 174 -10.03 -0.87 5.16
N TRP A 175 -10.14 0.03 4.16
CA TRP A 175 -10.38 1.45 4.41
C TRP A 175 -11.73 1.69 5.11
N MET A 176 -12.82 1.10 4.60
CA MET A 176 -14.15 1.24 5.18
C MET A 176 -14.28 0.61 6.57
N ALA A 177 -13.43 -0.38 6.92
CA ALA A 177 -13.35 -0.90 8.27
C ALA A 177 -12.69 0.09 9.27
N GLU A 178 -11.82 0.98 8.78
CA GLU A 178 -11.19 2.03 9.61
C GLU A 178 -12.06 3.29 9.73
N LYS A 179 -12.84 3.59 8.68
CA LYS A 179 -13.62 4.82 8.53
C LYS A 179 -15.00 4.49 7.95
N ASP A 180 -15.40 5.19 6.89
CA ASP A 180 -16.67 5.00 6.20
C ASP A 180 -16.51 5.24 4.69
N ALA A 181 -17.57 4.95 3.91
CA ALA A 181 -17.57 5.17 2.48
C ALA A 181 -17.41 6.65 2.08
N ASN A 182 -17.84 7.59 2.94
CA ASN A 182 -17.67 9.02 2.67
C ASN A 182 -16.19 9.41 2.66
N SER A 183 -15.41 8.87 3.60
CA SER A 183 -13.96 9.10 3.66
C SER A 183 -13.25 8.64 2.38
N VAL A 184 -13.65 7.49 1.83
CA VAL A 184 -13.13 6.95 0.56
C VAL A 184 -13.50 7.87 -0.60
N THR A 185 -14.80 8.16 -0.75
CA THR A 185 -15.30 8.92 -1.91
C THR A 185 -14.80 10.38 -1.92
N SER A 186 -14.70 11.01 -0.75
CA SER A 186 -14.09 12.33 -0.61
C SER A 186 -12.60 12.33 -1.00
N ALA A 187 -11.84 11.32 -0.56
CA ALA A 187 -10.42 11.21 -0.91
C ALA A 187 -10.22 10.98 -2.41
N LEU A 188 -11.05 10.14 -3.03
CA LEU A 188 -11.03 9.89 -4.47
C LEU A 188 -11.32 11.15 -5.28
N ARG A 189 -12.34 11.94 -4.91
CA ARG A 189 -12.63 13.22 -5.55
C ARG A 189 -11.47 14.21 -5.40
N LYS A 190 -10.90 14.33 -4.20
CA LYS A 190 -9.75 15.22 -3.93
C LYS A 190 -8.54 14.86 -4.79
N ALA A 191 -8.34 13.57 -5.06
CA ALA A 191 -7.26 13.09 -5.92
C ALA A 191 -7.63 13.04 -7.42
N ASN A 192 -8.84 13.47 -7.82
CA ASN A 192 -9.38 13.36 -9.18
C ASN A 192 -9.41 11.92 -9.72
N LEU A 193 -9.66 10.94 -8.84
CA LEU A 193 -9.72 9.51 -9.17
C LEU A 193 -11.14 8.97 -9.29
N ASP A 194 -12.13 9.75 -8.84
CA ASP A 194 -13.56 9.41 -8.90
C ASP A 194 -14.04 9.08 -10.32
N LYS A 195 -13.43 9.69 -11.35
CA LYS A 195 -13.72 9.43 -12.76
C LYS A 195 -12.92 8.27 -13.38
N ARG A 196 -11.90 7.79 -12.68
CA ARG A 196 -10.94 6.79 -13.17
C ARG A 196 -11.19 5.40 -12.61
N LEU A 197 -12.17 5.23 -11.73
CA LEU A 197 -12.48 3.94 -11.10
C LEU A 197 -12.84 2.83 -12.11
N LEU A 198 -13.36 3.21 -13.29
CA LEU A 198 -13.60 2.24 -14.36
C LEU A 198 -12.30 1.67 -14.94
N GLU A 199 -11.17 2.39 -14.85
CA GLU A 199 -9.85 1.93 -15.31
C GLU A 199 -9.28 0.76 -14.50
N LEU A 200 -9.92 0.38 -13.38
CA LEU A 200 -9.62 -0.87 -12.68
C LEU A 200 -9.94 -2.12 -13.52
N PHE A 201 -10.76 -1.97 -14.56
CA PHE A 201 -11.21 -3.04 -15.43
C PHE A 201 -10.61 -2.92 -16.84
N PRO A 202 -10.45 -4.04 -17.56
CA PRO A 202 -10.04 -4.01 -18.97
C PRO A 202 -11.00 -3.18 -19.82
N ALA A 203 -10.51 -2.58 -20.91
CA ALA A 203 -11.26 -1.65 -21.76
C ALA A 203 -12.67 -2.14 -22.18
N ASN A 204 -12.82 -3.43 -22.46
CA ASN A 204 -14.10 -4.05 -22.83
C ASN A 204 -15.11 -4.19 -21.68
N ARG A 205 -14.71 -3.85 -20.44
CA ARG A 205 -15.51 -3.93 -19.20
C ARG A 205 -15.54 -2.61 -18.42
N GLN A 206 -15.00 -1.52 -18.97
CA GLN A 206 -15.00 -0.20 -18.35
C GLN A 206 -16.38 0.49 -18.48
N ASN A 207 -17.36 -0.04 -17.76
CA ASN A 207 -18.70 0.56 -17.70
C ASN A 207 -19.27 0.47 -16.28
N VAL A 208 -20.21 1.37 -15.99
CA VAL A 208 -20.78 1.55 -14.65
C VAL A 208 -21.53 0.32 -14.18
N ASP A 209 -22.21 -0.41 -15.07
CA ASP A 209 -22.96 -1.62 -14.67
C ASP A 209 -22.03 -2.77 -14.27
N HIS A 210 -20.94 -2.97 -14.99
CA HIS A 210 -19.94 -3.98 -14.63
C HIS A 210 -19.27 -3.63 -13.30
N PHE A 211 -18.85 -2.37 -13.12
CA PHE A 211 -18.29 -1.88 -11.86
C PHE A 211 -19.27 -2.11 -10.71
N ALA A 212 -20.52 -1.63 -10.87
CA ALA A 212 -21.52 -1.70 -9.81
C ALA A 212 -21.85 -3.14 -9.43
N LYS A 213 -21.97 -4.04 -10.42
CA LYS A 213 -22.17 -5.46 -10.15
C LYS A 213 -21.00 -6.05 -9.35
N TYR A 214 -19.78 -5.88 -9.85
CA TYR A 214 -18.57 -6.45 -9.23
C TYR A 214 -18.37 -5.96 -7.79
N PHE A 215 -18.48 -4.66 -7.56
CA PHE A 215 -18.29 -4.07 -6.23
C PHE A 215 -19.46 -4.37 -5.28
N THR A 216 -20.71 -4.41 -5.76
CA THR A 216 -21.85 -4.79 -4.92
C THR A 216 -21.80 -6.26 -4.51
N GLU A 217 -21.46 -7.18 -5.42
CA GLU A 217 -21.26 -8.60 -5.12
C GLU A 217 -20.11 -8.81 -4.12
N ALA A 218 -19.11 -7.93 -4.15
CA ALA A 218 -18.04 -7.90 -3.18
C ALA A 218 -18.43 -7.26 -1.83
N GLY A 219 -19.65 -6.73 -1.66
CA GLY A 219 -20.09 -6.07 -0.41
C GLY A 219 -19.68 -4.60 -0.29
N LEU A 220 -19.39 -3.91 -1.40
CA LEU A 220 -19.04 -2.49 -1.49
C LEU A 220 -20.13 -1.73 -2.28
N LYS A 221 -21.38 -1.85 -1.84
CA LYS A 221 -22.53 -1.24 -2.51
C LYS A 221 -22.43 0.29 -2.53
N GLU A 222 -21.91 0.88 -1.46
CA GLU A 222 -21.76 2.33 -1.29
C GLU A 222 -20.87 2.95 -2.38
N LEU A 223 -19.80 2.24 -2.78
CA LEU A 223 -18.94 2.67 -3.89
C LEU A 223 -19.63 2.51 -5.25
N SER A 224 -20.46 1.49 -5.39
CA SER A 224 -21.26 1.27 -6.59
C SER A 224 -22.30 2.38 -6.79
N ASP A 225 -23.01 2.75 -5.71
CA ASP A 225 -23.98 3.83 -5.70
C ASP A 225 -23.30 5.19 -5.97
N PHE A 226 -22.14 5.43 -5.37
CA PHE A 226 -21.34 6.63 -5.61
C PHE A 226 -21.03 6.83 -7.11
N LEU A 227 -20.57 5.78 -7.80
CA LEU A 227 -20.19 5.88 -9.21
C LEU A 227 -21.42 6.14 -10.10
N ARG A 228 -22.56 5.49 -9.81
CA ARG A 228 -23.83 5.75 -10.53
C ARG A 228 -24.28 7.21 -10.39
N VAL A 229 -24.18 7.77 -9.18
CA VAL A 229 -24.49 9.18 -8.94
C VAL A 229 -23.55 10.09 -9.73
N GLN A 230 -22.24 9.80 -9.75
CA GLN A 230 -21.27 10.59 -10.54
C GLN A 230 -21.60 10.59 -12.04
N GLN A 231 -21.94 9.43 -12.61
CA GLN A 231 -22.31 9.34 -14.02
C GLN A 231 -23.53 10.21 -14.34
N SER A 232 -24.58 10.14 -13.51
CA SER A 232 -25.81 10.92 -13.71
C SER A 232 -25.57 12.45 -13.66
N LEU A 233 -24.65 12.89 -12.79
CA LEU A 233 -24.26 14.31 -12.69
C LEU A 233 -23.42 14.76 -13.89
N GLY A 234 -22.57 13.89 -14.44
CA GLY A 234 -21.82 14.14 -15.67
C GLY A 234 -22.75 14.36 -16.86
N THR A 235 -23.66 13.44 -17.11
CA THR A 235 -24.62 13.50 -18.22
C THR A 235 -25.51 14.75 -18.14
N ARG A 236 -25.97 15.14 -16.95
CA ARG A 236 -26.76 16.38 -16.77
C ARG A 236 -25.99 17.65 -17.11
N LYS A 237 -24.69 17.71 -16.81
CA LYS A 237 -23.85 18.88 -17.13
C LYS A 237 -23.55 18.99 -18.62
N GLU A 238 -23.46 17.87 -19.33
CA GLU A 238 -23.26 17.85 -20.79
C GLU A 238 -24.53 18.28 -21.53
N LEU A 239 -25.72 17.89 -21.05
CA LEU A 239 -27.00 18.29 -21.63
C LEU A 239 -27.36 19.78 -21.40
N GLN A 240 -26.66 20.46 -20.50
CA GLN A 240 -26.86 21.88 -20.19
C GLN A 240 -25.81 22.80 -20.86
N LYS A 241 -24.87 22.24 -21.61
CA LYS A 241 -23.92 22.97 -22.47
C LYS A 241 -24.42 23.00 -23.90
#